data_AF-A0A3L7R7J5-F1
#
_entry.id   AF-A0A3L7R7J5-F1
#
_cell.length_a   1.000
_cell.length_b   1.000
_cell.length_c   1.000
_cell.angle_alpha   90.00
_cell.angle_beta   90.00
_cell.angle_gamma   90.00
#
_symmetry.space_group_name_H-M   'P 1'
#
loop_
_entity.id
_entity.type
_entity.pdbx_description
1 polymer ?
#
loop_
_entity_poly.entity_id
_entity_poly.type
_entity_poly.pdbx_seq_one_letter_code
_entity_poly.pdbx_strand_id
1 'polypeptide(L)'
;MAQTNTPHPKATSRERTSRIDRAYFHRPNALKIMRRWLTVAGLVFGLGWFAWGAVDGSRHYAPGPVAAVHAKWENDCEACHVPFSPIKDNTWLTTANSIRELEAKCQACHRVGIHNPLQIAAEVGSCGSCHADHRGRTADLNRVADHACTVCHASIDSHRLHDLRAESASPSASVGPITRFDDEHHPQFASLAADPGRLKFSHGRHMRLGLSFDSLPANGSAGQPADRLAWTYQMIPEKDRGRYQGTGVQPDA
;
A
#
# COMPACT_ATOMS: atom_id res chain seq x y z
N MET A 1 76.99 -24.95 -2.31
CA MET A 1 76.86 -25.22 -0.87
C MET A 1 75.38 -25.40 -0.57
N ALA A 2 74.90 -26.64 -0.48
CA ALA A 2 73.49 -26.95 -0.27
C ALA A 2 73.15 -26.89 1.23
N GLN A 3 72.20 -26.04 1.60
CA GLN A 3 71.69 -25.95 2.98
C GLN A 3 70.77 -27.15 3.23
N THR A 4 71.16 -28.02 4.17
CA THR A 4 70.35 -29.14 4.62
C THR A 4 69.26 -28.63 5.55
N ASN A 5 68.03 -28.57 5.05
CA ASN A 5 66.84 -28.33 5.86
C ASN A 5 66.62 -29.53 6.80
N THR A 6 67.04 -29.38 8.05
CA THR A 6 66.80 -30.41 9.08
C THR A 6 65.40 -30.16 9.66
N PRO A 7 64.48 -31.13 9.64
CA PRO A 7 63.15 -30.94 10.18
C PRO A 7 63.21 -30.75 11.70
N HIS A 8 62.78 -29.59 12.20
CA HIS A 8 62.66 -29.35 13.63
C HIS A 8 61.66 -30.36 14.25
N PRO A 9 62.00 -31.01 15.37
CA PRO A 9 61.10 -31.95 16.03
C PRO A 9 59.81 -31.23 16.44
N LYS A 10 58.66 -31.82 16.10
CA LYS A 10 57.36 -31.27 16.49
C LYS A 10 57.29 -31.21 18.02
N ALA A 11 57.18 -30.00 18.57
CA ALA A 11 57.11 -29.77 20.01
C ALA A 11 56.08 -30.68 20.67
N THR A 12 56.50 -31.38 21.73
CA THR A 12 55.66 -32.34 22.47
C THR A 12 54.50 -31.63 23.16
N SER A 13 53.41 -32.33 23.47
CA SER A 13 52.25 -31.75 24.16
C SER A 13 52.66 -31.08 25.48
N ARG A 14 53.58 -31.70 26.23
CA ARG A 14 54.13 -31.18 27.49
C ARG A 14 54.85 -29.84 27.30
N GLU A 15 55.64 -29.71 26.23
CA GLU A 15 56.40 -28.50 25.93
C GLU A 15 55.52 -27.35 25.42
N ARG A 16 54.38 -27.66 24.79
CA ARG A 16 53.38 -26.64 24.43
C ARG A 16 52.61 -26.16 25.66
N THR A 17 52.21 -27.07 26.55
CA THR A 17 51.45 -26.73 27.75
C THR A 17 52.29 -25.95 28.76
N SER A 18 53.60 -26.20 28.85
CA SER A 18 54.49 -25.45 29.76
C SER A 18 54.68 -23.98 29.39
N ARG A 19 54.39 -23.59 28.13
CA ARG A 19 54.47 -22.20 27.65
C ARG A 19 53.22 -21.38 27.98
N ILE A 20 52.13 -22.03 28.38
CA ILE A 20 50.89 -21.37 28.77
C ILE A 20 51.02 -20.99 30.25
N ASP A 21 51.06 -19.68 30.53
CA ASP A 21 51.08 -19.17 31.90
C ASP A 21 49.89 -19.74 32.70
N ARG A 22 50.15 -20.44 33.81
CA ARG A 22 49.10 -21.00 34.68
C ARG A 22 48.17 -19.91 35.24
N ALA A 23 48.65 -18.67 35.35
CA ALA A 23 47.87 -17.54 35.82
C ALA A 23 47.07 -16.83 34.69
N TYR A 24 47.10 -17.32 33.45
CA TYR A 24 46.33 -16.77 32.31
C TYR A 24 44.84 -16.59 32.64
N PHE A 25 44.25 -17.47 33.44
CA PHE A 25 42.84 -17.40 33.82
C PHE A 25 42.50 -16.24 34.77
N HIS A 26 43.50 -15.70 35.49
CA HIS A 26 43.33 -14.53 36.36
C HIS A 26 43.50 -13.20 35.63
N ARG A 27 44.08 -13.21 34.41
CA ARG A 27 44.25 -11.99 33.62
C ARG A 27 42.96 -11.70 32.84
N PRO A 28 42.39 -10.50 32.97
CA PRO A 28 41.25 -10.11 32.16
C PRO A 28 41.64 -10.14 30.68
N ASN A 29 40.91 -10.93 29.89
CA ASN A 29 41.06 -10.98 28.44
C ASN A 29 40.07 -10.00 27.81
N ALA A 30 40.57 -9.09 26.96
CA ALA A 30 39.75 -8.11 26.24
C ALA A 30 38.57 -8.76 25.49
N LEU A 31 38.76 -9.93 24.87
CA LEU A 31 37.69 -10.67 24.19
C LEU A 31 36.63 -11.19 25.17
N LYS A 32 37.02 -11.63 26.37
CA LYS A 32 36.07 -12.10 27.40
C LYS A 32 35.26 -10.93 27.97
N ILE A 33 35.91 -9.78 28.19
CA ILE A 33 35.24 -8.55 28.63
C ILE A 33 34.28 -8.05 27.54
N MET A 34 34.74 -7.97 26.29
CA MET A 34 33.91 -7.58 25.15
C MET A 34 32.71 -8.51 24.98
N ARG A 35 32.92 -9.83 25.05
CA ARG A 35 31.82 -10.81 25.01
C ARG A 35 30.79 -10.56 26.12
N ARG A 36 31.24 -10.35 27.36
CA ARG A 36 30.34 -10.05 28.49
C ARG A 36 29.52 -8.79 28.22
N TRP A 37 30.16 -7.72 27.77
CA TRP A 37 29.46 -6.47 27.45
C TRP A 37 28.51 -6.62 26.27
N LEU A 38 28.87 -7.34 25.21
CA LEU A 38 27.96 -7.64 24.10
C LEU A 38 26.76 -8.48 24.53
N THR A 39 26.96 -9.46 25.43
CA THR A 39 25.86 -10.24 26.00
C THR A 39 24.92 -9.37 26.84
N VAL A 40 25.47 -8.49 27.69
CA VAL A 40 24.66 -7.56 28.48
C VAL A 40 23.94 -6.57 27.58
N ALA A 41 24.62 -5.99 26.59
CA ALA A 41 24.02 -5.09 25.63
C ALA A 41 22.88 -5.78 24.85
N GLY A 42 23.10 -7.00 24.35
CA GLY A 42 22.07 -7.77 23.67
C GLY A 42 20.84 -8.05 24.54
N LEU A 43 21.04 -8.38 25.82
CA LEU A 43 19.95 -8.54 26.79
C LEU A 43 19.18 -7.24 27.00
N VAL A 44 19.89 -6.12 27.20
CA VAL A 44 19.27 -4.79 27.40
C VAL A 44 18.49 -4.37 26.14
N PHE A 45 19.06 -4.58 24.94
CA PHE A 45 18.37 -4.31 23.68
C PHE A 45 17.11 -5.18 23.52
N GLY A 46 17.21 -6.48 23.82
CA GLY A 46 16.05 -7.38 23.77
C GLY A 46 14.94 -6.93 24.72
N LEU A 47 15.27 -6.63 25.97
CA LEU A 47 14.31 -6.13 26.96
C LEU A 47 13.70 -4.79 26.55
N GLY A 48 14.51 -3.88 26.01
CA GLY A 48 14.04 -2.59 25.49
C GLY A 48 13.04 -2.76 24.33
N TRP A 49 13.31 -3.69 23.41
CA TRP A 49 12.40 -4.02 22.31
C TRP A 49 11.05 -4.55 22.80
N PHE A 50 11.06 -5.49 23.76
CA PHE A 50 9.83 -6.01 24.36
C PHE A 50 9.04 -4.93 25.11
N ALA A 51 9.73 -4.07 25.86
CA ALA A 51 9.10 -2.98 26.60
C ALA A 51 8.43 -1.97 25.65
N TRP A 52 9.08 -1.62 24.53
CA TRP A 52 8.46 -0.76 23.51
C TRP A 52 7.23 -1.43 22.89
N GLY A 53 7.34 -2.69 22.47
CA GLY A 53 6.20 -3.42 21.88
C GLY A 53 5.00 -3.56 22.82
N ALA A 54 5.21 -3.51 24.15
CA ALA A 54 4.13 -3.50 25.13
C ALA A 54 3.43 -2.13 25.27
N VAL A 55 4.11 -1.03 24.96
CA VAL A 55 3.58 0.35 25.07
C VAL A 55 2.87 0.79 23.79
N ASP A 56 3.36 0.39 22.61
CA ASP A 56 2.82 0.81 21.31
C ASP A 56 2.56 -0.39 20.38
N GLY A 57 1.85 -1.39 20.90
CA GLY A 57 1.66 -2.68 20.22
C GLY A 57 1.06 -2.54 18.82
N SER A 58 0.13 -1.63 18.60
CA SER A 58 -0.49 -1.42 17.28
C SER A 58 0.51 -0.94 16.23
N ARG A 59 1.39 0.01 16.56
CA ARG A 59 2.41 0.52 15.61
C ARG A 59 3.65 -0.34 15.54
N HIS A 60 4.04 -0.98 16.65
CA HIS A 60 5.25 -1.80 16.73
C HIS A 60 5.21 -3.00 15.78
N TYR A 61 4.01 -3.51 15.47
CA TYR A 61 3.81 -4.62 14.53
C TYR A 61 3.18 -4.20 13.20
N ALA A 62 2.88 -2.91 13.00
CA ALA A 62 2.36 -2.41 11.73
C ALA A 62 3.48 -2.29 10.69
N PRO A 63 3.24 -2.65 9.41
CA PRO A 63 4.20 -2.45 8.33
C PRO A 63 4.55 -0.96 8.09
N GLY A 64 3.69 -0.05 8.55
CA GLY A 64 3.81 1.39 8.41
C GLY A 64 2.46 2.07 8.63
N PRO A 65 2.39 3.41 8.56
CA PRO A 65 1.12 4.14 8.67
C PRO A 65 0.14 3.78 7.54
N VAL A 66 -1.15 3.72 7.87
CA VAL A 66 -2.24 3.60 6.87
C VAL A 66 -2.45 4.91 6.10
N ALA A 67 -3.13 4.88 4.95
CA ALA A 67 -3.43 6.08 4.18
C ALA A 67 -4.24 7.10 5.00
N ALA A 68 -4.13 8.40 4.66
CA ALA A 68 -4.78 9.46 5.41
C ALA A 68 -6.31 9.25 5.56
N VAL A 69 -6.95 8.69 4.54
CA VAL A 69 -8.40 8.39 4.54
C VAL A 69 -8.81 7.36 5.58
N HIS A 70 -7.88 6.48 5.98
CA HIS A 70 -8.11 5.48 7.02
C HIS A 70 -7.39 5.80 8.34
N ALA A 71 -6.76 6.97 8.47
CA ALA A 71 -5.91 7.31 9.61
C ALA A 71 -6.59 7.21 10.97
N LYS A 72 -7.91 7.42 11.04
CA LYS A 72 -8.68 7.33 12.29
C LYS A 72 -8.72 5.90 12.88
N TRP A 73 -8.49 4.87 12.06
CA TRP A 73 -8.49 3.46 12.47
C TRP A 73 -7.08 2.89 12.66
N GLU A 74 -6.02 3.71 12.55
CA GLU A 74 -4.63 3.22 12.63
C GLU A 74 -4.32 2.46 13.93
N ASN A 75 -4.97 2.84 15.03
CA ASN A 75 -4.81 2.18 16.33
C ASN A 75 -5.91 1.16 16.65
N ASP A 76 -6.84 0.94 15.73
CA ASP A 76 -7.93 -0.02 15.84
C ASP A 76 -7.77 -1.08 14.74
N CYS A 77 -6.77 -1.94 14.92
CA CYS A 77 -6.39 -2.92 13.90
C CYS A 77 -7.57 -3.84 13.53
N GLU A 78 -8.45 -4.14 14.49
CA GLU A 78 -9.62 -5.00 14.32
C GLU A 78 -10.72 -4.38 13.44
N ALA A 79 -10.64 -3.07 13.16
CA ALA A 79 -11.50 -2.42 12.17
C ALA A 79 -11.32 -3.01 10.76
N CYS A 80 -10.09 -3.42 10.43
CA CYS A 80 -9.73 -3.94 9.10
C CYS A 80 -9.20 -5.37 9.13
N HIS A 81 -8.55 -5.80 10.21
CA HIS A 81 -7.96 -7.12 10.36
C HIS A 81 -8.88 -8.09 11.11
N VAL A 82 -8.76 -9.37 10.74
CA VAL A 82 -9.24 -10.50 11.54
C VAL A 82 -8.00 -11.22 12.09
N PRO A 83 -7.95 -11.56 13.39
CA PRO A 83 -6.80 -12.27 13.96
C PRO A 83 -6.43 -13.51 13.16
N PHE A 84 -5.13 -13.65 12.86
CA PHE A 84 -4.56 -14.77 12.09
C PHE A 84 -5.10 -14.95 10.66
N SER A 85 -5.79 -13.95 10.12
CA SER A 85 -6.30 -13.94 8.76
C SER A 85 -5.46 -13.01 7.88
N PRO A 86 -4.89 -13.50 6.76
CA PRO A 86 -4.09 -12.66 5.87
C PRO A 86 -4.97 -11.67 5.10
N ILE A 87 -4.51 -10.42 4.97
CA ILE A 87 -5.18 -9.42 4.12
C ILE A 87 -4.92 -9.67 2.63
N LYS A 88 -3.70 -10.10 2.30
CA LYS A 88 -3.31 -10.38 0.92
C LYS A 88 -3.77 -11.77 0.51
N ASP A 89 -4.15 -11.89 -0.75
CA ASP A 89 -4.65 -13.11 -1.37
C ASP A 89 -3.54 -14.09 -1.78
N ASN A 90 -2.27 -13.67 -1.73
CA ASN A 90 -1.12 -14.43 -2.21
C ASN A 90 -0.30 -15.15 -1.12
N THR A 91 -0.95 -15.57 -0.03
CA THR A 91 -0.28 -16.28 1.08
C THR A 91 -0.81 -17.71 1.21
N TRP A 92 0.01 -18.63 1.73
CA TRP A 92 -0.40 -20.02 1.97
C TRP A 92 -1.49 -20.16 3.06
N LEU A 93 -1.74 -19.10 3.82
CA LEU A 93 -2.82 -19.01 4.83
C LEU A 93 -4.12 -18.46 4.22
N THR A 94 -4.09 -17.98 2.98
CA THR A 94 -5.25 -17.41 2.33
C THR A 94 -6.21 -18.54 1.93
N THR A 95 -7.45 -18.43 2.39
CA THR A 95 -8.57 -19.31 2.06
C THR A 95 -9.75 -18.49 1.55
N ALA A 96 -10.73 -19.15 0.94
CA ALA A 96 -11.98 -18.48 0.59
C ALA A 96 -12.70 -17.88 1.81
N ASN A 97 -12.53 -18.46 3.01
CA ASN A 97 -13.11 -17.93 4.24
C ASN A 97 -12.39 -16.66 4.70
N SER A 98 -11.05 -16.66 4.73
CA SER A 98 -10.28 -15.49 5.14
C SER A 98 -10.53 -14.29 4.23
N ILE A 99 -10.67 -14.53 2.91
CA ILE A 99 -11.03 -13.49 1.95
C ILE A 99 -12.41 -12.93 2.28
N ARG A 100 -13.44 -13.78 2.48
CA ARG A 100 -14.80 -13.30 2.80
C ARG A 100 -14.87 -12.51 4.11
N GLU A 101 -14.18 -12.96 5.15
CA GLU A 101 -14.16 -12.27 6.44
C GLU A 101 -13.49 -10.88 6.35
N LEU A 102 -12.40 -10.79 5.58
CA LEU A 102 -11.73 -9.53 5.30
C LEU A 102 -12.60 -8.61 4.44
N GLU A 103 -13.20 -9.12 3.37
CA GLU A 103 -14.10 -8.36 2.51
C GLU A 103 -15.22 -7.72 3.33
N ALA A 104 -15.79 -8.45 4.29
CA ALA A 104 -16.82 -7.93 5.17
C ALA A 104 -16.35 -6.72 6.00
N LYS A 105 -15.07 -6.66 6.40
CA LYS A 105 -14.51 -5.51 7.12
C LYS A 105 -14.49 -4.26 6.22
N CYS A 106 -14.01 -4.38 4.98
CA CYS A 106 -13.99 -3.28 4.02
C CYS A 106 -15.41 -2.85 3.64
N GLN A 107 -16.28 -3.83 3.37
CA GLN A 107 -17.64 -3.61 2.87
C GLN A 107 -18.61 -3.10 3.94
N ALA A 108 -18.25 -3.17 5.22
CA ALA A 108 -19.00 -2.51 6.29
C ALA A 108 -19.14 -1.00 6.06
N CYS A 109 -18.15 -0.38 5.42
CA CYS A 109 -18.16 1.05 5.07
C CYS A 109 -18.22 1.30 3.55
N HIS A 110 -17.59 0.44 2.74
CA HIS A 110 -17.49 0.61 1.28
C HIS A 110 -18.46 -0.31 0.54
N ARG A 111 -19.51 0.25 -0.05
CA ARG A 111 -20.39 -0.51 -0.95
C ARG A 111 -19.82 -0.41 -2.37
N VAL A 112 -19.20 -1.48 -2.83
CA VAL A 112 -18.67 -1.59 -4.19
C VAL A 112 -19.46 -2.69 -4.92
N GLY A 113 -19.79 -2.45 -6.19
CA GLY A 113 -20.42 -3.45 -7.04
C GLY A 113 -19.42 -4.51 -7.51
N ILE A 114 -19.93 -5.51 -8.23
CA ILE A 114 -19.07 -6.43 -8.99
C ILE A 114 -18.24 -5.64 -10.01
N HIS A 115 -16.97 -6.00 -10.18
CA HIS A 115 -16.10 -5.34 -11.14
C HIS A 115 -16.59 -5.59 -12.57
N ASN A 116 -16.97 -6.83 -12.88
CA ASN A 116 -17.58 -7.20 -14.15
C ASN A 116 -18.61 -8.34 -13.97
N PRO A 117 -19.75 -8.35 -14.70
CA PRO A 117 -20.73 -9.44 -14.64
C PRO A 117 -20.17 -10.82 -15.01
N LEU A 118 -19.14 -10.87 -15.85
CA LEU A 118 -18.48 -12.10 -16.30
C LEU A 118 -17.24 -12.45 -15.48
N GLN A 119 -17.00 -11.77 -14.35
CA GLN A 119 -15.85 -12.08 -13.49
C GLN A 119 -15.96 -13.51 -12.92
N ILE A 120 -14.84 -14.22 -12.86
CA ILE A 120 -14.77 -15.50 -12.14
C ILE A 120 -14.57 -15.18 -10.65
N ALA A 121 -15.58 -15.41 -9.83
CA ALA A 121 -15.57 -15.02 -8.42
C ALA A 121 -14.40 -15.59 -7.60
N ALA A 122 -13.85 -16.74 -8.00
CA ALA A 122 -12.71 -17.37 -7.34
C ALA A 122 -11.35 -16.71 -7.67
N GLU A 123 -11.28 -15.93 -8.75
CA GLU A 123 -10.05 -15.24 -9.19
C GLU A 123 -10.00 -13.78 -8.76
N VAL A 124 -11.14 -13.21 -8.37
CA VAL A 124 -11.20 -11.86 -7.82
C VAL A 124 -10.63 -11.88 -6.40
N GLY A 125 -9.49 -11.21 -6.22
CA GLY A 125 -8.84 -11.05 -4.93
C GLY A 125 -9.64 -10.21 -3.93
N SER A 126 -9.09 -10.04 -2.73
CA SER A 126 -9.67 -9.13 -1.73
C SER A 126 -9.49 -7.66 -2.10
N CYS A 127 -10.26 -6.75 -1.49
CA CYS A 127 -10.09 -5.30 -1.55
C CYS A 127 -8.62 -4.91 -1.34
N GLY A 128 -7.97 -5.56 -0.37
CA GLY A 128 -6.56 -5.30 -0.01
C GLY A 128 -5.52 -5.86 -0.99
N SER A 129 -5.89 -6.72 -1.93
CA SER A 129 -4.96 -7.18 -2.97
C SER A 129 -4.70 -6.10 -4.02
N CYS A 130 -5.71 -5.26 -4.29
CA CYS A 130 -5.60 -4.08 -5.15
C CYS A 130 -5.26 -2.80 -4.35
N HIS A 131 -6.00 -2.54 -3.26
CA HIS A 131 -5.94 -1.29 -2.49
C HIS A 131 -5.07 -1.44 -1.22
N ALA A 132 -3.75 -1.32 -1.36
CA ALA A 132 -2.83 -1.49 -0.25
C ALA A 132 -2.69 -0.24 0.64
N ASP A 133 -3.17 -0.34 1.89
CA ASP A 133 -3.33 0.80 2.80
C ASP A 133 -2.07 1.19 3.59
N HIS A 134 -1.24 0.23 4.00
CA HIS A 134 -0.01 0.48 4.76
C HIS A 134 1.15 1.00 3.88
N ARG A 135 0.86 1.92 2.95
CA ARG A 135 1.85 2.59 2.09
C ARG A 135 2.19 4.00 2.57
N GLY A 136 1.72 4.39 3.74
CA GLY A 136 1.96 5.69 4.36
C GLY A 136 0.83 6.68 4.15
N ARG A 137 0.89 7.81 4.88
CA ARG A 137 -0.20 8.81 4.94
C ARG A 137 -0.60 9.40 3.60
N THR A 138 0.37 9.56 2.69
CA THR A 138 0.16 10.16 1.37
C THR A 138 -0.18 9.13 0.29
N ALA A 139 -0.36 7.86 0.64
CA ALA A 139 -0.76 6.84 -0.31
C ALA A 139 -2.16 7.13 -0.85
N ASP A 140 -2.29 7.14 -2.17
CA ASP A 140 -3.58 7.18 -2.84
C ASP A 140 -4.09 5.75 -3.04
N LEU A 141 -5.09 5.37 -2.27
CA LEU A 141 -5.69 4.05 -2.36
C LEU A 141 -6.36 3.81 -3.73
N ASN A 142 -6.80 4.86 -4.43
CA ASN A 142 -7.40 4.70 -5.76
C ASN A 142 -6.36 4.37 -6.83
N ARG A 143 -5.08 4.64 -6.56
CA ARG A 143 -3.97 4.33 -7.45
C ARG A 143 -3.43 2.94 -7.17
N VAL A 144 -4.04 1.95 -7.81
CA VAL A 144 -3.55 0.56 -7.80
C VAL A 144 -2.39 0.39 -8.79
N ALA A 145 -1.59 -0.65 -8.60
CA ALA A 145 -0.50 -0.96 -9.53
C ALA A 145 -1.07 -1.67 -10.77
N ASP A 146 -0.54 -1.37 -11.96
CA ASP A 146 -0.96 -1.96 -13.25
C ASP A 146 -1.11 -3.49 -13.20
N HIS A 147 -0.17 -4.16 -12.52
CA HIS A 147 -0.18 -5.61 -12.35
C HIS A 147 -1.48 -6.15 -11.74
N ALA A 148 -2.12 -5.38 -10.85
CA ALA A 148 -3.39 -5.78 -10.24
C ALA A 148 -4.52 -5.93 -11.27
N CYS A 149 -4.42 -5.23 -12.40
CA CYS A 149 -5.37 -5.34 -13.51
C CYS A 149 -4.90 -6.37 -14.54
N THR A 150 -3.61 -6.34 -14.90
CA THR A 150 -3.08 -7.16 -16.00
C THR A 150 -3.06 -8.65 -15.68
N VAL A 151 -3.14 -9.04 -14.39
CA VAL A 151 -3.22 -10.46 -13.98
C VAL A 151 -4.35 -11.21 -14.68
N CYS A 152 -5.50 -10.57 -14.87
CA CYS A 152 -6.60 -11.12 -15.66
C CYS A 152 -6.64 -10.53 -17.07
N HIS A 153 -6.40 -9.22 -17.21
CA HIS A 153 -6.62 -8.51 -18.47
C HIS A 153 -5.58 -8.79 -19.57
N ALA A 154 -4.41 -9.34 -19.24
CA ALA A 154 -3.45 -9.79 -20.24
C ALA A 154 -3.96 -11.00 -21.05
N SER A 155 -4.87 -11.79 -20.48
CA SER A 155 -5.52 -12.93 -21.15
C SER A 155 -6.98 -13.06 -20.70
N ILE A 156 -7.76 -12.00 -20.91
CA ILE A 156 -9.12 -11.89 -20.35
C ILE A 156 -10.07 -13.00 -20.81
N ASP A 157 -9.78 -13.62 -21.96
CA ASP A 157 -10.52 -14.79 -22.43
C ASP A 157 -10.42 -15.94 -21.43
N SER A 158 -9.25 -16.19 -20.84
CA SER A 158 -9.05 -17.27 -19.86
C SER A 158 -9.58 -16.93 -18.45
N HIS A 159 -9.86 -15.65 -18.18
CA HIS A 159 -10.21 -15.13 -16.85
C HIS A 159 -11.64 -14.59 -16.78
N ARG A 160 -12.52 -15.08 -17.66
CA ARG A 160 -13.93 -14.71 -17.67
C ARG A 160 -14.84 -15.92 -17.77
N LEU A 161 -16.06 -15.76 -17.27
CA LEU A 161 -17.12 -16.72 -17.49
C LEU A 161 -17.51 -16.71 -18.98
N HIS A 162 -17.49 -17.88 -19.60
CA HIS A 162 -18.00 -18.12 -20.95
C HIS A 162 -19.43 -18.64 -20.83
N ASP A 163 -20.37 -17.81 -20.35
CA ASP A 163 -21.77 -18.22 -20.32
C ASP A 163 -22.31 -18.29 -21.77
N LEU A 164 -22.72 -19.49 -22.21
CA LEU A 164 -23.33 -19.73 -23.52
C LEU A 164 -24.67 -19.01 -23.71
N ARG A 165 -25.25 -18.43 -22.65
CA ARG A 165 -26.48 -17.61 -22.70
C ARG A 165 -26.21 -16.11 -22.80
N ALA A 166 -24.96 -15.68 -22.71
CA ALA A 166 -24.53 -14.30 -22.88
C ALA A 166 -24.08 -14.03 -24.33
N GLU A 167 -24.92 -14.35 -25.32
CA GLU A 167 -24.69 -13.95 -26.74
C GLU A 167 -24.58 -12.42 -26.91
N SER A 168 -24.90 -11.64 -25.88
CA SER A 168 -24.89 -10.17 -25.91
C SER A 168 -23.60 -9.52 -25.38
N ALA A 169 -22.65 -10.30 -24.87
CA ALA A 169 -21.38 -9.77 -24.36
C ALA A 169 -20.19 -10.47 -25.01
N SER A 170 -20.22 -10.62 -26.35
CA SER A 170 -18.97 -10.74 -27.08
C SER A 170 -18.08 -9.55 -26.70
N PRO A 171 -16.79 -9.75 -26.39
CA PRO A 171 -15.87 -8.65 -26.21
C PRO A 171 -16.05 -7.70 -27.40
N SER A 172 -16.09 -6.39 -27.12
CA SER A 172 -15.91 -5.38 -28.17
C SER A 172 -14.76 -5.85 -29.06
N ALA A 173 -14.99 -5.89 -30.37
CA ALA A 173 -14.11 -6.53 -31.34
C ALA A 173 -12.64 -6.27 -31.01
N SER A 174 -11.92 -7.35 -30.69
CA SER A 174 -10.46 -7.44 -30.61
C SER A 174 -9.74 -6.30 -29.87
N VAL A 175 -10.05 -6.08 -28.59
CA VAL A 175 -9.04 -5.49 -27.71
C VAL A 175 -7.98 -6.56 -27.44
N GLY A 176 -6.77 -6.34 -27.94
CA GLY A 176 -5.63 -7.22 -27.70
C GLY A 176 -5.27 -7.33 -26.20
N PRO A 177 -4.33 -8.22 -25.84
CA PRO A 177 -3.82 -8.37 -24.48
C PRO A 177 -3.46 -7.03 -23.83
N ILE A 178 -4.06 -6.72 -22.69
CA ILE A 178 -3.67 -5.55 -21.90
C ILE A 178 -2.55 -5.97 -20.95
N THR A 179 -1.32 -5.59 -21.28
CA THR A 179 -0.13 -5.95 -20.49
C THR A 179 0.43 -4.77 -19.71
N ARG A 180 0.12 -3.52 -20.09
CA ARG A 180 0.52 -2.26 -19.45
C ARG A 180 -0.46 -1.15 -19.81
N PHE A 181 -0.51 -0.05 -19.04
CA PHE A 181 -1.39 1.09 -19.30
C PHE A 181 -0.65 2.27 -19.95
N ASP A 182 -0.04 2.01 -21.10
CA ASP A 182 0.54 3.02 -21.99
C ASP A 182 -0.16 2.97 -23.37
N ASP A 183 0.10 3.99 -24.22
CA ASP A 183 -0.58 4.13 -25.52
C ASP A 183 -0.30 2.98 -26.50
N GLU A 184 0.75 2.18 -26.26
CA GLU A 184 1.13 1.04 -27.11
C GLU A 184 0.46 -0.26 -26.67
N HIS A 185 0.24 -0.45 -25.36
CA HIS A 185 -0.18 -1.74 -24.78
C HIS A 185 -1.59 -1.73 -24.17
N HIS A 186 -2.28 -0.58 -24.17
CA HIS A 186 -3.68 -0.46 -23.79
C HIS A 186 -4.43 0.40 -24.81
N PRO A 187 -5.61 -0.03 -25.30
CA PRO A 187 -6.41 0.81 -26.20
C PRO A 187 -6.88 2.07 -25.46
N GLN A 188 -7.17 3.14 -26.19
CA GLN A 188 -7.76 4.32 -25.55
C GLN A 188 -9.08 3.95 -24.85
N PHE A 189 -9.27 4.44 -23.62
CA PHE A 189 -10.50 4.17 -22.88
C PHE A 189 -11.70 4.69 -23.67
N ALA A 190 -12.73 3.87 -23.83
CA ALA A 190 -13.94 4.25 -24.56
C ALA A 190 -14.62 5.51 -23.98
N SER A 191 -14.47 5.77 -22.68
CA SER A 191 -14.93 6.99 -22.01
C SER A 191 -14.21 8.26 -22.47
N LEU A 192 -13.02 8.14 -23.05
CA LEU A 192 -12.26 9.26 -23.63
C LEU A 192 -12.60 9.52 -25.10
N ALA A 193 -13.24 8.56 -25.78
CA ALA A 193 -13.65 8.71 -27.18
C ALA A 193 -14.74 9.78 -27.35
N ALA A 194 -15.58 9.96 -26.32
CA ALA A 194 -16.51 11.07 -26.21
C ALA A 194 -16.79 11.37 -24.73
N ASP A 195 -16.33 12.52 -24.22
CA ASP A 195 -16.85 13.08 -22.97
C ASP A 195 -18.13 13.88 -23.28
N PRO A 196 -19.33 13.37 -22.98
CA PRO A 196 -20.57 14.10 -23.24
C PRO A 196 -20.68 15.39 -22.42
N GLY A 197 -19.76 15.66 -21.49
CA GLY A 197 -19.58 16.97 -20.86
C GLY A 197 -20.84 17.53 -20.21
N ARG A 198 -21.78 16.67 -19.78
CA ARG A 198 -23.03 17.12 -19.13
C ARG A 198 -22.76 17.89 -17.84
N LEU A 199 -21.58 17.69 -17.26
CA LEU A 199 -20.99 18.54 -16.25
C LEU A 199 -19.66 19.05 -16.80
N LYS A 200 -19.54 20.37 -17.03
CA LYS A 200 -18.27 21.00 -17.42
C LYS A 200 -17.34 21.06 -16.20
N PHE A 201 -16.70 19.93 -15.88
CA PHE A 201 -15.65 19.89 -14.87
C PHE A 201 -14.32 20.29 -15.50
N SER A 202 -13.82 21.48 -15.17
CA SER A 202 -12.44 21.83 -15.47
C SER A 202 -11.53 21.00 -14.56
N HIS A 203 -10.89 19.99 -15.14
CA HIS A 203 -9.96 19.09 -14.43
C HIS A 203 -8.86 19.89 -13.69
N GLY A 204 -8.39 21.01 -14.25
CA GLY A 204 -7.42 21.91 -13.61
C GLY A 204 -7.95 22.78 -12.45
N ARG A 205 -9.28 22.86 -12.25
CA ARG A 205 -9.91 23.58 -11.13
C ARG A 205 -10.32 22.66 -9.98
N HIS A 206 -10.70 21.42 -10.28
CA HIS A 206 -11.14 20.44 -9.29
C HIS A 206 -9.96 19.68 -8.64
N MET A 207 -8.85 19.49 -9.36
CA MET A 207 -7.66 18.79 -8.85
C MET A 207 -6.66 19.72 -8.14
N ARG A 208 -7.08 20.92 -7.71
CA ARG A 208 -6.23 21.82 -6.91
C ARG A 208 -6.25 21.36 -5.45
N LEU A 209 -5.06 21.29 -4.82
CA LEU A 209 -4.92 20.92 -3.41
C LEU A 209 -5.86 21.76 -2.52
N GLY A 210 -6.64 21.10 -1.66
CA GLY A 210 -7.38 21.74 -0.57
C GLY A 210 -8.91 21.86 -0.73
N LEU A 211 -9.54 21.21 -1.71
CA LEU A 211 -11.00 21.15 -1.80
C LEU A 211 -11.57 20.09 -0.85
N SER A 212 -12.18 20.53 0.28
CA SER A 212 -13.12 19.72 1.06
C SER A 212 -14.57 20.08 0.68
N PHE A 213 -15.42 19.07 0.56
CA PHE A 213 -16.86 19.25 0.34
C PHE A 213 -17.61 19.22 1.67
N ASP A 214 -17.43 20.27 2.49
CA ASP A 214 -18.35 20.45 3.62
C ASP A 214 -19.68 20.99 3.11
N SER A 215 -20.78 20.43 3.62
CA SER A 215 -22.14 20.84 3.31
C SER A 215 -22.41 22.24 3.86
N LEU A 216 -22.78 23.17 2.98
CA LEU A 216 -23.26 24.50 3.38
C LEU A 216 -24.58 24.37 4.17
N PRO A 217 -24.78 25.17 5.24
CA PRO A 217 -26.07 25.21 5.93
C PRO A 217 -27.14 25.82 5.01
N ALA A 218 -28.29 25.18 4.98
CA ALA A 218 -29.43 25.60 4.19
C ALA A 218 -29.99 26.94 4.73
N ASN A 219 -29.72 28.03 4.01
CA ASN A 219 -30.50 29.25 4.13
C ASN A 219 -31.42 29.35 2.92
N GLY A 220 -32.72 29.24 3.21
CA GLY A 220 -33.76 29.02 2.22
C GLY A 220 -34.22 30.26 1.46
N SER A 221 -34.98 29.96 0.42
CA SER A 221 -36.17 30.71 0.04
C SER A 221 -37.08 29.72 -0.70
N ALA A 222 -38.25 29.46 -0.12
CA ALA A 222 -39.26 28.62 -0.72
C ALA A 222 -39.71 29.21 -2.07
N GLY A 223 -39.80 28.37 -3.12
CA GLY A 223 -40.64 28.66 -4.27
C GLY A 223 -40.02 28.69 -5.68
N GLN A 224 -38.78 28.24 -5.91
CA GLN A 224 -38.29 27.99 -7.28
C GLN A 224 -37.65 26.60 -7.42
N PRO A 225 -37.80 25.91 -8.57
CA PRO A 225 -37.14 24.64 -8.80
C PRO A 225 -35.62 24.86 -8.72
N ALA A 226 -35.00 24.14 -7.78
CA ALA A 226 -33.63 24.33 -7.32
C ALA A 226 -32.60 23.64 -8.25
N ASP A 227 -32.83 23.66 -9.55
CA ASP A 227 -31.93 23.07 -10.53
C ASP A 227 -31.11 24.15 -11.24
N ARG A 228 -29.87 24.28 -10.73
CA ARG A 228 -28.68 24.88 -11.37
C ARG A 228 -28.50 26.39 -11.15
N LEU A 229 -28.17 26.76 -9.92
CA LEU A 229 -27.29 27.92 -9.72
C LEU A 229 -25.92 27.58 -10.34
N ALA A 230 -25.63 28.15 -11.50
CA ALA A 230 -24.29 28.11 -12.08
C ALA A 230 -23.35 28.83 -11.11
N TRP A 231 -22.49 28.08 -10.43
CA TRP A 231 -21.45 28.65 -9.57
C TRP A 231 -20.53 29.54 -10.41
N THR A 232 -20.58 30.86 -10.20
CA THR A 232 -19.70 31.81 -10.89
C THR A 232 -18.54 32.22 -9.97
N TYR A 233 -17.44 32.68 -10.55
CA TYR A 233 -16.27 33.15 -9.79
C TYR A 233 -16.62 34.26 -8.77
N GLN A 234 -17.64 35.06 -9.08
CA GLN A 234 -18.12 36.13 -8.21
C GLN A 234 -18.79 35.61 -6.93
N MET A 235 -19.25 34.35 -6.92
CA MET A 235 -19.84 33.71 -5.74
C MET A 235 -18.81 33.27 -4.70
N ILE A 236 -17.51 33.32 -5.03
CA ILE A 236 -16.41 33.10 -4.07
C ILE A 236 -16.19 34.40 -3.26
N PRO A 237 -16.05 34.35 -1.93
CA PRO A 237 -15.71 35.52 -1.12
C PRO A 237 -14.46 36.24 -1.65
N GLU A 238 -14.49 37.57 -1.74
CA GLU A 238 -13.42 38.40 -2.32
C GLU A 238 -12.02 38.03 -1.79
N LYS A 239 -11.93 37.80 -0.47
CA LYS A 239 -10.69 37.39 0.23
C LYS A 239 -10.10 36.07 -0.25
N ASP A 240 -10.93 35.18 -0.80
CA ASP A 240 -10.53 33.83 -1.19
C ASP A 240 -10.31 33.72 -2.71
N ARG A 241 -10.78 34.69 -3.50
CA ARG A 241 -10.67 34.72 -4.97
C ARG A 241 -9.23 34.64 -5.48
N GLY A 242 -8.29 35.31 -4.80
CA GLY A 242 -6.86 35.28 -5.16
C GLY A 242 -6.23 33.89 -5.11
N ARG A 243 -6.80 32.95 -4.35
CA ARG A 243 -6.35 31.55 -4.32
C ARG A 243 -6.73 30.77 -5.59
N TYR A 244 -7.68 31.28 -6.37
CA TYR A 244 -8.22 30.62 -7.55
C TYR A 244 -7.74 31.23 -8.87
N GLN A 245 -7.08 32.39 -8.85
CA GLN A 245 -6.35 32.91 -10.01
C GLN A 245 -5.12 32.03 -10.25
N GLY A 246 -5.04 31.41 -11.43
CA GLY A 246 -3.88 30.62 -11.80
C GLY A 246 -2.65 31.52 -11.86
N THR A 247 -1.53 31.09 -11.28
CA THR A 247 -0.23 31.70 -11.54
C THR A 247 0.09 31.55 -13.02
N GLY A 248 -0.21 32.58 -13.83
CA GLY A 248 0.12 32.60 -15.26
C GLY A 248 -0.95 33.12 -16.22
N VAL A 249 -2.12 33.57 -15.77
CA VAL A 249 -3.07 34.27 -16.65
C VAL A 249 -3.15 35.73 -16.21
N GLN A 250 -2.51 36.63 -16.96
CA GLN A 250 -2.78 38.06 -16.85
C GLN A 250 -4.26 38.30 -17.21
N PRO A 251 -4.97 39.15 -16.47
CA PRO A 251 -6.24 39.66 -16.95
C PRO A 251 -5.94 40.61 -18.11
N ASP A 252 -6.66 40.44 -19.22
CA ASP A 252 -6.71 41.30 -20.41
C ASP A 252 -5.84 40.85 -21.60
N ALA A 253 -6.31 39.77 -22.26
CA ALA A 253 -6.23 39.55 -23.70
C ALA A 253 -7.38 38.62 -24.14
#